data_AF-A0A1J0GIA4-F1
#
_entry.id   AF-A0A1J0GIA4-F1
#
_cell.length_a   1.000
_cell.length_b   1.000
_cell.length_c   1.000
_cell.angle_alpha   90.00
_cell.angle_beta   90.00
_cell.angle_gamma   90.00
#
_symmetry.space_group_name_H-M   'P 1'
#
loop_
_entity.id
_entity.type
_entity.pdbx_description
1 polymer ?
#
loop_
_entity_poly.entity_id
_entity_poly.type
_entity_poly.pdbx_seq_one_letter_code
_entity_poly.pdbx_strand_id
1 'polypeptide(L)' 'MANVKTIDVNRAIELYEKYGSMNRAALSLGCSPVKLKQILIENKIEIKIYKAARWDTKARANKVNA' A
#
# COMPACT_ATOMS: atom_id res chain seq x y z
N MET A 1 -26.76 -11.42 -8.51
CA MET A 1 -25.85 -11.70 -7.38
C MET A 1 -24.43 -11.52 -7.87
N ALA A 2 -23.64 -10.65 -7.25
CA ALA A 2 -22.23 -10.49 -7.63
C ALA A 2 -21.52 -11.84 -7.40
N ASN A 3 -20.93 -12.39 -8.46
CA ASN A 3 -20.06 -13.56 -8.35
C ASN A 3 -19.00 -13.23 -7.29
N VAL A 4 -19.07 -13.91 -6.14
CA VAL A 4 -18.03 -13.85 -5.12
C VAL A 4 -16.83 -14.53 -5.76
N LYS A 5 -16.04 -13.78 -6.54
CA LYS A 5 -14.75 -14.24 -7.03
C LYS A 5 -13.94 -14.56 -5.78
N THR A 6 -13.74 -15.85 -5.55
CA THR A 6 -12.77 -16.35 -4.60
C THR A 6 -11.43 -15.74 -5.00
N ILE A 7 -10.91 -14.86 -4.14
CA ILE A 7 -9.62 -14.22 -4.38
C ILE A 7 -8.57 -15.29 -4.11
N ASP A 8 -7.80 -15.63 -5.13
CA ASP A 8 -6.64 -16.50 -4.95
C ASP A 8 -5.59 -15.75 -4.10
N VAL A 9 -5.33 -16.31 -2.92
CA VAL A 9 -4.42 -15.75 -1.94
C VAL A 9 -3.00 -15.72 -2.50
N ASN A 10 -2.53 -16.79 -3.13
CA ASN A 10 -1.16 -16.85 -3.68
C ASN A 10 -0.96 -15.75 -4.72
N ARG A 11 -1.96 -15.57 -5.58
CA ARG A 11 -1.95 -14.51 -6.58
C ARG A 11 -1.92 -13.12 -5.95
N ALA A 12 -2.61 -12.94 -4.82
CA ALA A 12 -2.62 -11.68 -4.09
C ALA A 12 -1.24 -11.32 -3.52
N ILE A 13 -0.52 -12.32 -3.01
CA ILE A 13 0.83 -12.21 -2.47
C ILE A 13 1.81 -11.83 -3.59
N GLU A 14 1.81 -12.59 -4.69
CA GLU A 14 2.66 -12.33 -5.87
C GLU A 14 2.50 -10.90 -6.38
N LEU A 15 1.26 -10.40 -6.45
CA LEU A 15 0.99 -9.05 -6.94
C LEU A 15 1.43 -7.98 -5.94
N TYR A 16 1.28 -8.23 -4.64
CA TYR A 16 1.78 -7.31 -3.62
C TYR A 16 3.31 -7.21 -3.67
N GLU A 17 4.02 -8.33 -3.79
CA GLU A 17 5.48 -8.36 -3.91
C GLU A 17 5.95 -7.70 -5.21
N LYS A 18 5.30 -8.01 -6.34
CA LYS A 18 5.63 -7.45 -7.66
C LYS A 18 5.52 -5.93 -7.70
N TYR A 19 4.46 -5.37 -7.12
CA TYR A 19 4.21 -3.93 -7.21
C TYR A 19 4.75 -3.13 -6.02
N GLY A 20 4.93 -3.75 -4.85
CA GLY A 20 5.27 -3.06 -3.61
C GLY A 20 4.21 -2.05 -3.15
N SER A 21 3.01 -2.08 -3.73
CA SER A 21 1.94 -1.11 -3.49
C SER A 21 0.59 -1.81 -3.34
N MET A 22 -0.06 -1.57 -2.20
CA MET A 22 -1.37 -2.15 -1.87
C MET A 22 -2.44 -1.78 -2.91
N ASN A 23 -2.47 -0.50 -3.32
CA ASN A 23 -3.50 0.01 -4.23
C ASN A 23 -3.36 -0.63 -5.63
N ARG A 24 -2.12 -0.79 -6.11
CA ARG A 24 -1.87 -1.34 -7.44
C ARG A 24 -2.12 -2.85 -7.50
N ALA A 25 -1.76 -3.57 -6.43
CA ALA A 25 -2.08 -4.98 -6.30
C ALA A 25 -3.61 -5.20 -6.22
N ALA A 26 -4.32 -4.42 -5.41
CA ALA A 26 -5.77 -4.53 -5.25
C ALA A 26 -6.53 -4.25 -6.56
N LEU A 27 -6.09 -3.24 -7.32
CA LEU A 27 -6.65 -2.93 -8.64
C LEU A 27 -6.48 -4.10 -9.62
N SER A 28 -5.30 -4.75 -9.60
CA SER A 28 -5.01 -5.88 -10.48
C SER A 28 -5.80 -7.14 -10.11
N LEU A 29 -6.13 -7.31 -8.82
CA LEU A 29 -7.01 -8.38 -8.31
C LEU A 29 -8.50 -8.08 -8.48
N GLY A 30 -8.86 -6.83 -8.75
CA GLY A 30 -10.26 -6.39 -8.76
C GLY A 30 -10.91 -6.41 -7.38
N CYS A 31 -10.13 -6.16 -6.31
CA CYS A 31 -10.63 -6.12 -4.94
C CYS A 31 -10.35 -4.77 -4.26
N SER A 32 -10.97 -4.52 -3.11
CA SER A 32 -10.67 -3.30 -2.34
C SER A 32 -9.32 -3.43 -1.63
N PRO A 33 -8.55 -2.33 -1.47
CA PRO A 33 -7.28 -2.35 -0.73
C PRO A 33 -7.41 -2.83 0.71
N VAL A 34 -8.56 -2.57 1.35
CA VAL A 34 -8.88 -3.04 2.69
C VAL A 34 -8.99 -4.57 2.72
N LYS A 35 -9.63 -5.17 1.71
CA LYS A 35 -9.77 -6.62 1.61
C LYS A 35 -8.43 -7.29 1.32
N LEU A 36 -7.62 -6.70 0.44
CA LEU A 36 -6.25 -7.16 0.21
C LEU A 36 -5.42 -7.10 1.50
N LYS A 37 -5.53 -6.02 2.27
CA LYS A 37 -4.84 -5.87 3.56
C LYS A 37 -5.24 -6.96 4.55
N GLN A 38 -6.54 -7.29 4.66
CA GLN A 38 -7.02 -8.39 5.51
C GLN A 38 -6.40 -9.73 5.10
N ILE A 39 -6.43 -10.06 3.81
CA ILE A 39 -5.83 -11.29 3.27
C ILE A 39 -4.33 -11.37 3.63
N LEU A 40 -3.58 -10.29 3.43
CA LEU A 40 -2.14 -10.28 3.75
C LEU A 40 -1.88 -10.46 5.25
N ILE A 41 -2.68 -9.83 6.13
CA ILE A 41 -2.56 -9.97 7.59
C ILE A 41 -2.89 -11.39 8.04
N GLU A 42 -3.99 -11.97 7.53
CA GLU A 42 -4.42 -13.34 7.84
C GLU A 42 -3.35 -14.37 7.43
N ASN A 43 -2.62 -14.10 6.34
CA ASN A 43 -1.52 -14.94 5.86
C ASN A 43 -0.14 -14.55 6.44
N LYS A 44 -0.10 -13.71 7.48
CA LYS A 44 1.13 -13.30 8.21
C LYS A 44 2.19 -12.61 7.33
N ILE A 45 1.76 -11.86 6.31
CA ILE A 45 2.68 -11.11 5.45
C ILE A 45 2.93 -9.73 6.03
N GLU A 46 4.21 -9.37 6.14
CA GLU A 46 4.63 -8.07 6.62
C GLU A 46 4.28 -6.97 5.61
N ILE A 47 3.41 -6.05 6.02
CA ILE A 47 3.04 -4.90 5.20
C ILE A 47 4.06 -3.80 5.45
N LYS A 48 4.84 -3.46 4.42
CA LYS A 48 5.80 -2.36 4.49
C LYS A 48 5.06 -1.03 4.59
N ILE A 49 5.14 -0.40 5.77
CA ILE A 49 4.57 0.93 6.00
C ILE A 49 5.54 1.96 5.42
N TYR A 50 5.10 2.70 4.40
CA TYR A 50 5.85 3.85 3.90
C TYR A 50 5.85 4.97 4.95
N LYS A 51 7.04 5.35 5.43
CA LYS A 51 7.22 6.50 6.32
C LYS A 51 7.79 7.66 5.50
N ALA A 52 6.94 8.62 5.16
CA ALA A 52 7.39 9.84 4.50
C ALA A 52 8.37 10.61 5.40
N ALA A 53 9.38 11.24 4.79
CA ALA A 53 10.20 12.22 5.49
C ALA A 53 9.30 13.35 6.00
N ARG A 54 9.51 13.76 7.26
CA ARG A 54 8.79 14.92 7.79
C ARG A 54 9.19 16.14 6.98
N TRP A 55 8.20 16.89 6.50
CA TRP A 55 8.46 18.16 5.84
C TRP A 55 9.02 19.12 6.89
N ASP A 56 10.32 19.42 6.81
CA ASP A 56 10.93 20.42 7.67
C ASP A 56 10.58 21.81 7.14
N THR A 57 9.69 22.51 7.84
CA THR A 57 9.22 23.86 7.47
C THR A 57 10.23 24.95 7.81
N LYS A 58 11.40 24.62 8.39
CA LYS A 58 12.40 25.62 8.83
C LYS A 58 13.24 26.25 7.71
N ALA A 59 13.07 25.86 6.45
CA ALA A 59 13.91 26.33 5.34
C ALA A 59 13.64 27.77 4.83
N ARG A 60 12.76 28.57 5.46
CA ARG A 60 12.37 29.90 4.92
C ARG A 60 12.64 31.12 5.81
N ALA A 61 13.32 30.98 6.95
CA ALA A 61 13.48 32.12 7.88
C ALA A 61 14.77 32.96 7.71
N ASN A 62 15.82 32.47 7.06
CA ASN A 62 17.09 33.22 6.92
C ASN A 62 17.44 33.53 5.46
N LYS A 63 16.79 34.55 4.90
CA LYS A 63 17.28 35.29 3.71
C LYS A 63 16.92 36.78 3.79
N VAL A 64 17.01 37.38 4.97
CA VAL A 64 16.88 38.84 5.10
C VAL A 64 18.03 39.34 5.97
N ASN A 65 18.86 40.20 5.36
CA ASN A 65 19.98 40.97 5.89
C ASN A 65 21.37 40.31 5.84
N ALA A 66 21.91 40.21 4.63
CA ALA A 66 23.33 40.51 4.36
C ALA A 66 23.44 41.98 3.95
#